data_AF-A0A3L6LAL0-F1
#
_entry.id   AF-A0A3L6LAL0-F1
#
_cell.length_a   1.000
_cell.length_b   1.000
_cell.length_c   1.000
_cell.angle_alpha   90.00
_cell.angle_beta   90.00
_cell.angle_gamma   90.00
#
_symmetry.space_group_name_H-M   'P 1'
#
loop_
_entity.id
_entity.type
_entity.pdbx_description
1 polymer ?
#
loop_
_entity_poly.entity_id
_entity_poly.type
_entity_poly.pdbx_seq_one_letter_code
_entity_poly.pdbx_strand_id
1 'polypeptide(L)'
;MDTVVLEDLITRVRECYFNVIQPRIVLLAEECQEPFQDNSSTGSTRRISNKHGPQHRALLRCVQTVIRGYAEGRGNLGNTYVRIAGFLELGAGKAGLAVSLQDALLSGSIRYCHSHPGFQERKEGRTAVNEALSADNGDFPRIVVVDMDNFRRKADACVRKSRLPLVRLRINIKDLDLAKALCGASACKRSREETSSTSDKCTNAIKQSVPVEEQWVAVGKHLCGACTDFALSCVTAPNLNTEGFASVCAVVFATCCHQRCELKHINALLSPSECRRGRIAIPGTNHTFSEREFAAITSMSSWAVSGEAVDAERRLTGMCCKRVIDAFRLEYLKQSGFRRTYLCQYAESSVTGENICIVAFR
;
A
#
# COMPACT_ATOMS: atom_id res chain seq x y z
N MET A 1 -10.43 -34.19 1.05
CA MET A 1 -11.81 -33.84 1.42
C MET A 1 -12.69 -34.61 0.46
N ASP A 2 -13.75 -35.28 0.93
CA ASP A 2 -14.67 -35.95 0.01
C ASP A 2 -15.46 -34.92 -0.81
N THR A 3 -16.14 -35.37 -1.87
CA THR A 3 -16.84 -34.51 -2.82
C THR A 3 -17.99 -33.75 -2.18
N VAL A 4 -18.76 -34.38 -1.28
CA VAL A 4 -19.91 -33.74 -0.63
C VAL A 4 -19.48 -32.59 0.28
N VAL A 5 -18.44 -32.81 1.09
CA VAL A 5 -17.87 -31.78 1.97
C VAL A 5 -17.25 -30.64 1.15
N LEU A 6 -16.65 -30.93 0.00
CA LEU A 6 -16.12 -29.91 -0.90
C LEU A 6 -17.22 -29.04 -1.51
N GLU A 7 -18.31 -29.63 -1.99
CA GLU A 7 -19.45 -28.89 -2.57
C GLU A 7 -20.16 -28.01 -1.52
N ASP A 8 -20.29 -28.50 -0.28
CA ASP A 8 -20.78 -27.67 0.84
C ASP A 8 -19.86 -26.47 1.09
N LEU A 9 -18.54 -26.69 1.11
CA LEU A 9 -17.56 -25.62 1.28
C LEU A 9 -17.65 -24.58 0.16
N ILE A 10 -17.75 -25.03 -1.10
CA ILE A 10 -17.93 -24.15 -2.26
C ILE A 10 -19.19 -23.29 -2.10
N THR A 11 -20.30 -23.90 -1.69
CA THR A 11 -21.57 -23.20 -1.42
C THR A 11 -21.38 -22.10 -0.38
N ARG A 12 -20.81 -22.43 0.79
CA ARG A 12 -20.56 -21.44 1.85
C ARG A 12 -19.59 -20.34 1.44
N VAL A 13 -18.57 -20.64 0.66
CA VAL A 13 -17.62 -19.64 0.12
C VAL A 13 -18.33 -18.68 -0.83
N ARG A 14 -19.19 -19.20 -1.71
CA ARG A 14 -19.98 -18.40 -2.65
C ARG A 14 -20.99 -17.53 -1.91
N GLU A 15 -21.73 -18.09 -0.96
CA GLU A 15 -22.66 -17.33 -0.12
C GLU A 15 -21.96 -16.18 0.61
N CYS A 16 -20.81 -16.46 1.23
CA CYS A 16 -20.00 -15.43 1.88
C CYS A 16 -19.59 -14.33 0.89
N TYR A 17 -19.13 -14.71 -0.30
CA TYR A 17 -18.75 -13.75 -1.32
C TYR A 17 -19.93 -12.89 -1.78
N PHE A 18 -21.01 -13.50 -2.27
CA PHE A 18 -22.13 -12.78 -2.87
C PHE A 18 -22.93 -11.95 -1.86
N ASN A 19 -23.12 -12.45 -0.64
CA ASN A 19 -23.98 -11.79 0.34
C ASN A 19 -23.22 -10.80 1.23
N VAL A 20 -21.91 -11.00 1.44
CA VAL A 20 -21.14 -10.19 2.39
C VAL A 20 -20.05 -9.37 1.72
N ILE A 21 -19.24 -9.99 0.87
CA ILE A 21 -18.00 -9.36 0.38
C ILE A 21 -18.26 -8.50 -0.85
N GLN A 22 -18.90 -9.05 -1.89
CA GLN A 22 -19.12 -8.39 -3.17
C GLN A 22 -19.87 -7.05 -3.04
N PRO A 23 -20.96 -6.92 -2.24
CA PRO A 23 -21.69 -5.65 -2.12
C PRO A 23 -20.85 -4.52 -1.50
N ARG A 24 -19.72 -4.85 -0.88
CA ARG A 24 -18.81 -3.91 -0.23
C ARG A 24 -17.56 -3.60 -1.07
N ILE A 25 -17.40 -4.22 -2.24
CA ILE A 25 -16.30 -3.92 -3.15
C ILE A 25 -16.57 -2.55 -3.80
N VAL A 26 -15.62 -1.63 -3.64
CA VAL A 26 -15.68 -0.30 -4.23
C VAL A 26 -15.08 -0.35 -5.63
N LEU A 27 -15.84 0.13 -6.62
CA LEU A 27 -15.30 0.40 -7.95
C LEU A 27 -14.59 1.75 -7.92
N LEU A 28 -13.30 1.78 -8.24
CA LEU A 28 -12.64 3.06 -8.46
C LEU A 28 -13.14 3.60 -9.79
N ALA A 29 -14.00 4.61 -9.75
CA ALA A 29 -14.52 5.24 -10.96
C ALA A 29 -13.35 5.59 -11.89
N GLU A 30 -13.39 5.07 -13.12
CA GLU A 30 -12.55 5.57 -14.18
C GLU A 30 -13.03 6.98 -14.50
N GLU A 31 -12.48 7.99 -13.83
CA GLU A 31 -12.45 9.32 -14.40
C GLU A 31 -11.53 9.22 -15.64
N CYS A 32 -12.11 8.77 -16.74
CA CYS A 32 -11.62 9.00 -18.09
C CYS A 32 -11.72 10.50 -18.34
N GLN A 33 -10.76 11.27 -17.81
CA GLN A 33 -10.51 12.60 -18.32
C GLN A 33 -9.02 12.75 -18.64
N GLU A 34 -8.84 12.82 -19.96
CA GLU A 34 -7.66 13.20 -20.74
C GLU A 34 -6.45 12.26 -20.72
N PRO A 35 -5.96 11.82 -21.91
CA PRO A 35 -4.63 11.28 -22.00
C PRO A 35 -3.66 12.34 -21.47
N PHE A 36 -2.88 11.97 -20.46
CA PHE A 36 -1.76 12.77 -19.98
C PHE A 36 -0.87 13.07 -21.20
N GLN A 37 -0.96 14.29 -21.74
CA GLN A 37 -0.10 14.69 -22.86
C GLN A 37 1.32 14.71 -22.35
N ASP A 38 2.11 13.80 -22.90
CA ASP A 38 3.53 13.65 -22.63
C ASP A 38 4.26 14.82 -23.29
N ASN A 39 4.35 15.97 -22.60
CA ASN A 39 5.20 17.09 -23.01
C ASN A 39 6.67 16.84 -22.65
N SER A 40 7.15 15.58 -22.77
CA SER A 40 8.56 15.25 -22.68
C SER A 40 9.16 15.06 -24.09
N SER A 41 9.32 16.18 -24.79
CA SER A 41 10.27 16.29 -25.91
C SER A 41 11.72 16.28 -25.39
N THR A 42 12.13 15.20 -24.72
CA THR A 42 13.55 14.87 -24.55
C THR A 42 13.72 13.35 -24.61
N GLY A 43 14.44 12.92 -25.64
CA GLY A 43 14.59 11.51 -26.02
C GLY A 43 15.06 10.62 -24.87
N SER A 44 14.14 9.81 -24.34
CA SER A 44 14.47 8.57 -23.67
C SER A 44 13.64 7.46 -24.30
N THR A 45 14.27 6.63 -25.12
CA THR A 45 13.71 5.41 -25.70
C THR A 45 13.48 4.34 -24.62
N ARG A 46 12.62 4.63 -23.64
CA ARG A 46 12.15 3.66 -22.66
C ARG A 46 10.85 3.06 -23.16
N ARG A 47 10.90 1.83 -23.68
CA ARG A 47 9.69 1.02 -23.93
C ARG A 47 8.95 0.84 -22.61
N ILE A 48 7.91 1.63 -22.39
CA ILE A 48 6.98 1.47 -21.26
C ILE A 48 6.23 0.16 -21.51
N SER A 49 6.22 -0.73 -20.52
CA SER A 49 5.41 -1.94 -20.62
C SER A 49 3.94 -1.56 -20.61
N ASN A 50 3.24 -1.84 -21.70
CA ASN A 50 1.80 -1.58 -21.88
C ASN A 50 0.92 -2.22 -20.78
N LYS A 51 1.40 -3.26 -20.07
CA LYS A 51 0.66 -3.91 -18.97
C LYS A 51 0.95 -3.30 -17.60
N HIS A 52 2.22 -3.01 -17.31
CA HIS A 52 2.61 -2.57 -15.97
C HIS A 52 2.34 -1.07 -15.73
N GLY A 53 2.40 -0.23 -16.77
CA GLY A 53 2.09 1.19 -16.67
C GLY A 53 0.64 1.45 -16.20
N PRO A 54 -0.39 0.90 -16.86
CA PRO A 54 -1.78 1.07 -16.44
C PRO A 54 -2.05 0.58 -15.01
N GLN A 55 -1.49 -0.57 -14.63
CA GLN A 55 -1.64 -1.11 -13.28
C GLN A 55 -1.02 -0.19 -12.21
N HIS A 56 0.17 0.38 -12.47
CA HIS A 56 0.79 1.33 -11.52
C HIS A 56 -0.04 2.59 -11.40
N ARG A 57 -0.49 3.18 -12.53
CA ARG A 57 -1.37 4.36 -12.51
C ARG A 57 -2.64 4.12 -11.71
N ALA A 58 -3.28 2.97 -11.92
CA ALA A 58 -4.49 2.59 -11.21
C ALA A 58 -4.28 2.49 -9.68
N LEU A 59 -3.18 1.85 -9.22
CA LEU A 59 -2.84 1.81 -7.79
C LEU A 59 -2.52 3.20 -7.23
N LEU A 60 -1.86 4.07 -8.01
CA LEU A 60 -1.56 5.43 -7.60
C LEU A 60 -2.83 6.29 -7.45
N ARG A 61 -3.89 6.04 -8.21
CA ARG A 61 -5.21 6.65 -7.97
C ARG A 61 -5.84 6.21 -6.64
N CYS A 62 -5.66 4.95 -6.25
CA CYS A 62 -6.05 4.50 -4.90
C CYS A 62 -5.25 5.25 -3.82
N VAL A 63 -3.94 5.42 -4.03
CA VAL A 63 -3.05 6.19 -3.11
C VAL A 63 -3.53 7.64 -2.96
N GLN A 64 -3.84 8.31 -4.08
CA GLN A 64 -4.40 9.66 -4.05
C GLN A 64 -5.72 9.72 -3.29
N THR A 65 -6.61 8.75 -3.53
CA THR A 65 -7.92 8.65 -2.86
C THR A 65 -7.77 8.49 -1.35
N VAL A 66 -6.88 7.61 -0.87
CA VAL A 66 -6.69 7.40 0.57
C VAL A 66 -6.04 8.58 1.27
N ILE A 67 -5.09 9.27 0.62
CA ILE A 67 -4.47 10.47 1.19
C ILE A 67 -5.53 11.58 1.33
N ARG A 68 -6.36 11.77 0.30
CA ARG A 68 -7.48 12.72 0.35
C ARG A 68 -8.46 12.36 1.47
N GLY A 69 -8.92 11.10 1.52
CA GLY A 69 -9.85 10.64 2.55
C GLY A 69 -9.30 10.75 3.97
N TYR A 70 -8.00 10.48 4.16
CA TYR A 70 -7.32 10.67 5.44
C TYR A 70 -7.23 12.14 5.84
N ALA A 71 -6.93 13.04 4.89
CA ALA A 71 -6.89 14.47 5.13
C ALA A 71 -8.26 15.05 5.48
N GLU A 72 -9.32 14.67 4.75
CA GLU A 72 -10.70 15.06 5.01
C GLU A 72 -11.16 14.59 6.40
N GLY A 73 -10.80 13.35 6.78
CA GLY A 73 -11.09 12.81 8.12
C GLY A 73 -10.46 13.61 9.27
N ARG A 74 -9.29 14.23 9.04
CA ARG A 74 -8.62 15.13 10.00
C ARG A 74 -9.10 16.58 9.95
N GLY A 75 -9.59 17.05 8.81
CA GLY A 75 -10.13 18.40 8.63
C GLY A 75 -11.29 18.75 9.58
N ASN A 76 -12.08 17.75 9.99
CA ASN A 76 -13.13 17.91 11.00
C ASN A 76 -12.60 18.25 12.42
N LEU A 77 -11.28 18.20 12.66
CA LEU A 77 -10.62 18.62 13.90
C LEU A 77 -9.93 20.00 13.80
N GLY A 78 -10.27 20.82 12.79
CA GLY A 78 -9.73 22.17 12.65
C GLY A 78 -8.33 22.27 12.05
N ASN A 79 -7.76 21.15 11.60
CA ASN A 79 -6.50 21.11 10.87
C ASN A 79 -6.69 20.33 9.55
N THR A 80 -6.88 21.06 8.45
CA THR A 80 -7.02 20.49 7.09
C THR A 80 -5.68 19.99 6.52
N TYR A 81 -4.60 20.12 7.27
CA TYR A 81 -3.24 19.80 6.83
C TYR A 81 -2.80 18.41 7.27
N VAL A 82 -2.51 17.54 6.29
CA VAL A 82 -1.78 16.30 6.51
C VAL A 82 -0.51 16.31 5.70
N ARG A 83 0.63 16.22 6.39
CA ARG A 83 1.93 15.98 5.78
C ARG A 83 2.24 14.50 5.81
N ILE A 84 2.43 13.90 4.64
CA ILE A 84 2.96 12.55 4.50
C ILE A 84 4.48 12.63 4.50
N ALA A 85 5.11 12.03 5.51
CA ALA A 85 6.57 12.01 5.68
C ALA A 85 7.25 11.02 4.72
N GLY A 86 6.52 9.99 4.28
CA GLY A 86 7.06 9.05 3.32
C GLY A 86 6.07 7.97 2.85
N PHE A 87 6.56 7.20 1.89
CA PHE A 87 5.87 6.10 1.24
C PHE A 87 6.71 4.84 1.39
N LEU A 88 6.05 3.73 1.71
CA LEU A 88 6.67 2.43 1.92
C LEU A 88 6.16 1.44 0.86
N GLU A 89 6.99 1.03 -0.10
CA GLU A 89 6.67 -0.06 -1.03
C GLU A 89 7.15 -1.41 -0.46
N LEU A 90 6.22 -2.28 -0.07
CA LEU A 90 6.51 -3.64 0.38
C LEU A 90 6.42 -4.61 -0.80
N GLY A 91 7.41 -5.50 -0.94
CA GLY A 91 7.49 -6.44 -2.07
C GLY A 91 7.85 -5.73 -3.38
N ALA A 92 8.75 -4.75 -3.31
CA ALA A 92 8.95 -3.80 -4.39
C ALA A 92 9.48 -4.43 -5.70
N GLY A 93 10.14 -5.59 -5.61
CA GLY A 93 10.75 -6.23 -6.76
C GLY A 93 11.60 -5.23 -7.54
N LYS A 94 11.22 -5.02 -8.81
CA LYS A 94 11.88 -4.07 -9.73
C LYS A 94 11.74 -2.58 -9.38
N ALA A 95 11.06 -2.21 -8.29
CA ALA A 95 10.72 -0.83 -7.91
C ALA A 95 9.99 -0.05 -9.03
N GLY A 96 9.28 -0.75 -9.91
CA GLY A 96 8.52 -0.08 -10.97
C GLY A 96 7.41 0.81 -10.41
N LEU A 97 6.77 0.39 -9.31
CA LEU A 97 5.73 1.21 -8.67
C LEU A 97 6.35 2.42 -7.96
N ALA A 98 7.49 2.27 -7.26
CA ALA A 98 8.24 3.41 -6.71
C ALA A 98 8.68 4.42 -7.76
N VAL A 99 9.08 3.99 -8.97
CA VAL A 99 9.38 4.92 -10.08
C VAL A 99 8.12 5.71 -10.46
N SER A 100 6.99 5.02 -10.71
CA SER A 100 5.75 5.71 -11.05
C SER A 100 5.22 6.60 -9.92
N LEU A 101 5.41 6.21 -8.67
CA LEU A 101 5.08 7.01 -7.49
C LEU A 101 5.94 8.27 -7.43
N GLN A 102 7.24 8.15 -7.67
CA GLN A 102 8.14 9.30 -7.75
C GLN A 102 7.68 10.28 -8.84
N ASP A 103 7.39 9.79 -10.05
CA ASP A 103 6.93 10.63 -11.15
C ASP A 103 5.64 11.38 -10.76
N ALA A 104 4.69 10.68 -10.12
CA ALA A 104 3.42 11.26 -9.66
C ALA A 104 3.58 12.27 -8.51
N LEU A 105 4.58 12.10 -7.65
CA LEU A 105 4.89 13.05 -6.57
C LEU A 105 5.57 14.30 -7.14
N LEU A 106 6.51 14.14 -8.07
CA LEU A 106 7.23 15.24 -8.73
C LEU A 106 6.34 16.06 -9.66
N SER A 107 5.38 15.43 -10.34
CA SER A 107 4.40 16.11 -11.19
C SER A 107 3.30 16.84 -10.39
N GLY A 108 3.23 16.61 -9.08
CA GLY A 108 2.15 17.10 -8.22
C GLY A 108 0.82 16.34 -8.37
N SER A 109 0.78 15.25 -9.14
CA SER A 109 -0.42 14.41 -9.28
C SER A 109 -0.84 13.78 -7.96
N ILE A 110 0.11 13.40 -7.10
CA ILE A 110 -0.13 13.00 -5.71
C ILE A 110 0.34 14.11 -4.79
N ARG A 111 -0.61 14.75 -4.10
CA ARG A 111 -0.33 15.75 -3.08
C ARG A 111 -0.02 15.07 -1.75
N TYR A 112 1.14 15.38 -1.19
CA TYR A 112 1.60 14.84 0.10
C TYR A 112 1.82 15.94 1.17
N CYS A 113 1.77 17.20 0.76
CA CYS A 113 1.74 18.38 1.63
C CYS A 113 1.09 19.56 0.88
N HIS A 114 0.57 20.55 1.60
CA HIS A 114 -0.03 21.77 1.02
C HIS A 114 1.00 22.76 0.45
N SER A 115 2.26 22.72 0.94
CA SER A 115 3.32 23.67 0.56
C SER A 115 4.00 23.38 -0.78
N HIS A 116 3.40 22.58 -1.66
CA HIS A 116 4.03 22.28 -2.95
C HIS A 116 3.75 23.42 -3.95
N PRO A 117 4.77 24.10 -4.51
CA PRO A 117 4.61 25.29 -5.35
C PRO A 117 4.17 24.96 -6.79
N GLY A 118 3.18 24.07 -6.94
CA GLY A 118 2.69 23.59 -8.24
C GLY A 118 1.29 24.06 -8.62
N PHE A 119 0.60 24.82 -7.77
CA PHE A 119 -0.77 25.25 -8.05
C PHE A 119 -1.05 26.64 -7.48
N GLN A 120 -0.62 27.68 -8.19
CA GLN A 120 -1.51 28.83 -8.34
C GLN A 120 -2.67 28.34 -9.22
N GLU A 121 -3.92 28.61 -8.81
CA GLU A 121 -5.07 28.48 -9.70
C GLU A 121 -4.69 29.07 -11.07
N ARG A 122 -4.82 28.28 -12.14
CA ARG A 122 -4.67 28.79 -13.50
C ARG A 122 -5.75 29.86 -13.73
N LYS A 123 -5.40 31.12 -13.50
CA LYS A 123 -5.95 32.21 -14.32
C LYS A 123 -5.24 32.14 -15.66
N GLU A 124 -6.02 32.04 -16.72
CA GLU A 124 -5.55 31.98 -18.09
C GLU A 124 -4.56 33.10 -18.40
N GLY A 125 -3.46 32.74 -19.06
CA GLY A 125 -2.63 33.69 -19.80
C GLY A 125 -1.18 33.80 -19.32
N ARG A 126 -0.29 33.44 -20.25
CA ARG A 126 1.11 33.87 -20.41
C ARG A 126 2.20 33.08 -19.67
N THR A 127 2.92 32.31 -20.49
CA THR A 127 4.37 32.07 -20.50
C THR A 127 5.18 32.54 -19.28
N ALA A 128 5.71 31.59 -18.51
CA ALA A 128 6.87 31.79 -17.64
C ALA A 128 7.72 30.51 -17.64
N VAL A 129 8.78 30.54 -18.45
CA VAL A 129 9.91 29.62 -18.38
C VAL A 129 10.84 30.17 -17.31
N ASN A 130 11.24 29.32 -16.36
CA ASN A 130 12.28 29.56 -15.35
C ASN A 130 12.11 30.79 -14.46
N GLU A 131 11.43 30.66 -13.31
CA GLU A 131 11.78 31.32 -12.05
C GLU A 131 10.78 30.97 -10.93
N ALA A 132 11.04 29.86 -10.23
CA ALA A 132 10.51 29.57 -8.89
C ALA A 132 11.36 28.47 -8.24
N LEU A 133 12.68 28.69 -8.20
CA LEU A 133 13.63 27.87 -7.47
C LEU A 133 14.29 28.75 -6.41
N SER A 134 13.56 29.10 -5.35
CA SER A 134 14.15 29.63 -4.11
C SER A 134 13.11 29.67 -2.99
N ALA A 135 13.50 29.11 -1.84
CA ALA A 135 12.94 29.34 -0.51
C ALA A 135 11.61 28.66 -0.12
N ASP A 136 11.59 27.33 -0.13
CA ASP A 136 11.19 26.63 1.09
C ASP A 136 12.14 25.42 1.27
N ASN A 137 12.70 25.22 2.45
CA ASN A 137 13.47 24.01 2.80
C ASN A 137 12.48 22.83 3.00
N GLY A 138 11.62 22.62 2.00
CA GLY A 138 10.50 21.70 1.99
C GLY A 138 10.99 20.26 1.94
N ASP A 139 11.15 19.66 3.11
CA ASP A 139 11.63 18.29 3.28
C ASP A 139 10.70 17.28 2.55
N PHE A 140 11.20 16.79 1.41
CA PHE A 140 10.51 15.89 0.49
C PHE A 140 10.17 14.54 1.15
N PRO A 141 9.07 13.87 0.74
CA PRO A 141 8.69 12.59 1.29
C PRO A 141 9.73 11.55 0.89
N ARG A 142 10.06 10.67 1.83
CA ARG A 142 10.97 9.55 1.58
C ARG A 142 10.23 8.41 0.90
N ILE A 143 10.90 7.70 0.00
CA ILE A 143 10.41 6.46 -0.59
C ILE A 143 11.26 5.32 -0.06
N VAL A 144 10.68 4.49 0.80
CA VAL A 144 11.32 3.28 1.31
C VAL A 144 10.79 2.09 0.53
N VAL A 145 11.67 1.30 -0.07
CA VAL A 145 11.30 0.09 -0.80
C VAL A 145 11.90 -1.14 -0.13
N VAL A 146 11.08 -2.15 0.14
CA VAL A 146 11.49 -3.38 0.82
C VAL A 146 11.38 -4.55 -0.15
N ASP A 147 12.48 -5.28 -0.31
CA ASP A 147 12.53 -6.45 -1.16
C ASP A 147 13.73 -7.34 -0.82
N MET A 148 13.63 -8.65 -1.12
CA MET A 148 14.70 -9.61 -0.82
C MET A 148 15.78 -9.69 -1.89
N ASP A 149 15.46 -9.33 -3.13
CA ASP A 149 16.32 -9.69 -4.25
C ASP A 149 17.57 -8.79 -4.39
N ASN A 150 18.65 -9.41 -4.84
CA ASN A 150 19.93 -8.76 -5.15
C ASN A 150 20.05 -8.18 -6.57
N PHE A 151 18.95 -8.06 -7.33
CA PHE A 151 19.06 -7.54 -8.70
C PHE A 151 19.63 -6.11 -8.70
N ARG A 152 20.63 -5.85 -9.55
CA ARG A 152 21.09 -4.50 -9.89
C ARG A 152 20.04 -3.84 -10.78
N ARG A 153 19.14 -3.04 -10.19
CA ARG A 153 17.94 -2.57 -10.91
C ARG A 153 18.14 -1.15 -11.45
N LYS A 154 18.05 -0.99 -12.78
CA LYS A 154 18.11 0.32 -13.47
C LYS A 154 17.03 1.31 -12.99
N ALA A 155 15.91 0.81 -12.45
CA ALA A 155 14.84 1.60 -11.88
C ALA A 155 15.31 2.41 -10.67
N ASP A 156 16.03 1.78 -9.73
CA ASP A 156 16.56 2.43 -8.53
C ASP A 156 17.49 3.59 -8.89
N ALA A 157 18.27 3.45 -9.97
CA ALA A 157 19.17 4.51 -10.44
C ALA A 157 18.41 5.76 -10.93
N CYS A 158 17.19 5.60 -11.43
CA CYS A 158 16.32 6.73 -11.78
C CYS A 158 15.81 7.42 -10.52
N VAL A 159 15.33 6.63 -9.55
CA VAL A 159 14.75 7.19 -8.32
C VAL A 159 15.81 7.85 -7.44
N ARG A 160 17.01 7.26 -7.33
CA ARG A 160 18.11 7.76 -6.49
C ARG A 160 18.67 9.12 -6.95
N LYS A 161 18.52 9.48 -8.22
CA LYS A 161 19.00 10.77 -8.76
C LYS A 161 17.97 11.90 -8.64
N SER A 162 16.80 11.60 -8.08
CA SER A 162 15.74 12.57 -7.83
C SER A 162 15.96 13.33 -6.52
N ARG A 163 15.21 14.42 -6.37
CA ARG A 163 15.07 15.16 -5.11
C ARG A 163 14.26 14.40 -4.05
N LEU A 164 13.51 13.35 -4.43
CA LEU A 164 12.84 12.44 -3.50
C LEU A 164 13.83 11.37 -3.02
N PRO A 165 14.19 11.31 -1.72
CA PRO A 165 15.11 10.30 -1.21
C PRO A 165 14.51 8.90 -1.35
N LEU A 166 15.23 7.97 -1.98
CA LEU A 166 14.87 6.56 -1.99
C LEU A 166 15.86 5.73 -1.17
N VAL A 167 15.31 4.88 -0.30
CA VAL A 167 16.04 3.87 0.47
C VAL A 167 15.51 2.49 0.10
N ARG A 168 16.39 1.57 -0.26
CA ARG A 168 16.04 0.16 -0.45
C ARG A 168 16.53 -0.67 0.72
N LEU A 169 15.60 -1.33 1.42
CA LEU A 169 15.89 -2.29 2.46
C LEU A 169 15.90 -3.69 1.85
N ARG A 170 17.07 -4.34 1.90
CA ARG A 170 17.25 -5.73 1.44
C ARG A 170 17.02 -6.68 2.59
N ILE A 171 15.76 -6.91 2.90
CA ILE A 171 15.35 -7.69 4.06
C ILE A 171 14.07 -8.44 3.72
N ASN A 172 13.89 -9.59 4.37
CA ASN A 172 12.68 -10.35 4.21
C ASN A 172 11.58 -9.59 4.93
N ILE A 173 10.40 -9.47 4.30
CA ILE A 173 9.27 -8.78 4.94
C ILE A 173 8.93 -9.43 6.28
N LYS A 174 9.10 -10.75 6.41
CA LYS A 174 8.88 -11.46 7.69
C LYS A 174 9.86 -11.07 8.80
N ASP A 175 11.04 -10.57 8.43
CA ASP A 175 12.14 -10.20 9.33
C ASP A 175 12.25 -8.66 9.47
N LEU A 176 11.35 -7.90 8.83
CA LEU A 176 11.38 -6.44 8.81
C LEU A 176 10.90 -5.86 10.14
N ASP A 177 11.81 -5.23 10.87
CA ASP A 177 11.48 -4.32 11.97
C ASP A 177 11.30 -2.90 11.40
N LEU A 178 10.04 -2.56 11.07
CA LEU A 178 9.73 -1.29 10.43
C LEU A 178 10.00 -0.10 11.37
N ALA A 179 9.85 -0.25 12.69
CA ALA A 179 10.14 0.83 13.64
C ALA A 179 11.62 1.23 13.55
N LYS A 180 12.53 0.26 13.67
CA LYS A 180 13.98 0.50 13.53
C LYS A 180 14.36 1.06 12.16
N ALA A 181 13.74 0.54 11.10
CA ALA A 181 14.00 0.99 9.73
C ALA A 181 13.66 2.47 9.53
N LEU A 182 12.56 2.94 10.13
CA LEU A 182 12.14 4.34 10.04
C LEU A 182 12.90 5.24 11.03
N CYS A 183 13.24 4.75 12.24
CA CYS A 183 14.11 5.47 13.19
C CYS A 183 15.44 5.89 12.54
N GLY A 184 16.13 4.93 11.92
CA GLY A 184 17.44 5.18 11.29
C GLY A 184 17.36 6.17 10.13
N ALA A 185 16.25 6.17 9.40
CA ALA A 185 16.00 7.13 8.34
C ALA A 185 15.84 8.57 8.89
N SER A 186 15.24 8.74 10.08
CA SER A 186 15.06 10.04 10.72
C SER A 186 16.31 10.49 11.51
N ALA A 187 17.16 9.56 11.97
CA ALA A 187 18.44 9.86 12.60
C ALA A 187 19.50 10.46 11.64
N CYS A 188 19.53 10.01 10.37
CA CYS A 188 20.39 10.61 9.33
C CYS A 188 20.07 12.08 9.03
N LYS A 189 18.90 12.58 9.45
CA LYS A 189 18.55 14.01 9.40
C LYS A 189 19.24 14.79 10.53
N ARG A 190 19.28 14.23 11.74
CA ARG A 190 19.92 14.85 12.92
C ARG A 190 21.43 15.05 12.73
N SER A 191 22.12 14.11 12.08
CA SER A 191 23.56 14.23 11.83
C SER A 191 23.94 15.25 10.74
N ARG A 192 23.00 15.68 9.89
CA ARG A 192 23.26 16.64 8.80
C ARG A 192 23.01 18.09 9.21
N GLU A 193 22.19 18.34 10.23
CA GLU A 193 21.99 19.68 10.82
C GLU A 193 23.13 20.06 11.79
N GLU A 194 23.87 19.09 12.34
CA GLU A 194 24.99 19.35 13.27
C GLU A 194 26.34 19.64 12.57
N THR A 195 26.49 19.42 11.27
CA THR A 195 27.78 19.60 10.56
C THR A 195 27.98 20.94 9.84
N SER A 196 27.19 21.98 10.14
CA SER A 196 27.46 23.34 9.66
C SER A 196 27.34 24.38 10.77
N SER A 197 28.29 24.41 11.70
CA SER A 197 28.78 25.67 12.25
C SER A 197 30.06 25.45 13.06
N THR A 198 31.06 26.23 12.69
CA THR A 198 32.29 26.51 13.40
C THR A 198 31.98 27.02 14.82
N SER A 199 32.86 26.66 15.75
CA SER A 199 32.98 27.13 17.13
C SER A 199 32.22 28.40 17.52
N ASP A 200 31.32 28.33 18.49
CA ASP A 200 31.24 29.30 19.60
C ASP A 200 30.42 28.77 20.79
N LYS A 201 30.93 29.04 21.99
CA LYS A 201 30.35 28.68 23.30
C LYS A 201 29.16 29.59 23.63
N CYS A 202 28.01 29.05 24.01
CA CYS A 202 27.37 29.21 25.34
C CYS A 202 25.87 28.86 25.36
N THR A 203 25.47 28.30 26.51
CA THR A 203 24.11 28.15 27.06
C THR A 203 23.19 27.09 26.45
N ASN A 204 23.14 25.96 27.17
CA ASN A 204 22.16 24.89 27.08
C ASN A 204 20.73 25.42 27.28
N ALA A 205 19.99 25.60 26.19
CA ALA A 205 18.55 25.46 26.18
C ALA A 205 18.24 24.17 25.43
N ILE A 206 18.17 23.05 26.15
CA ILE A 206 17.64 21.79 25.62
C ILE A 206 16.15 22.04 25.36
N LYS A 207 15.82 22.53 24.17
CA LYS A 207 14.48 22.37 23.61
C LYS A 207 14.36 20.91 23.21
N GLN A 208 13.97 20.05 24.16
CA GLN A 208 13.41 18.74 23.82
C GLN A 208 12.14 18.98 23.00
N SER A 209 12.29 19.13 21.68
CA SER A 209 11.15 19.03 20.78
C SER A 209 10.68 17.59 20.84
N VAL A 210 9.48 17.38 21.38
CA VAL A 210 8.82 16.07 21.35
C VAL A 210 8.78 15.63 19.87
N PRO A 211 9.30 14.44 19.52
CA PRO A 211 9.28 14.00 18.14
C PRO A 211 7.83 13.96 17.64
N VAL A 212 7.53 14.72 16.59
CA VAL A 212 6.22 14.69 15.96
C VAL A 212 6.10 13.38 15.19
N GLU A 213 5.06 12.60 15.49
CA GLU A 213 4.79 11.31 14.85
C GLU A 213 4.64 11.46 13.33
N GLU A 214 5.52 10.81 12.58
CA GLU A 214 5.53 10.85 11.13
C GLU A 214 4.42 10.00 10.51
N GLN A 215 3.73 10.53 9.50
CA GLN A 215 2.66 9.81 8.80
C GLN A 215 3.17 9.19 7.50
N TRP A 216 2.92 7.89 7.34
CA TRP A 216 3.42 7.08 6.23
C TRP A 216 2.28 6.42 5.46
N VAL A 217 2.49 6.24 4.15
CA VAL A 217 1.56 5.49 3.29
C VAL A 217 2.25 4.21 2.79
N ALA A 218 1.65 3.06 3.09
CA ALA A 218 2.16 1.78 2.61
C ALA A 218 1.49 1.38 1.29
N VAL A 219 2.30 0.97 0.32
CA VAL A 219 1.87 0.51 -1.00
C VAL A 219 2.52 -0.82 -1.33
N GLY A 220 1.89 -1.60 -2.19
CA GLY A 220 2.43 -2.90 -2.57
C GLY A 220 1.70 -3.44 -3.78
N LYS A 221 2.47 -4.03 -4.71
CA LYS A 221 1.91 -4.74 -5.87
C LYS A 221 2.36 -6.19 -5.87
N HIS A 222 1.42 -7.07 -6.21
CA HIS A 222 1.62 -8.51 -6.19
C HIS A 222 2.19 -9.01 -4.85
N LEU A 223 1.66 -8.52 -3.73
CA LEU A 223 2.00 -9.10 -2.44
C LEU A 223 1.42 -10.52 -2.40
N CYS A 224 2.31 -11.51 -2.41
CA CYS A 224 1.98 -12.90 -2.67
C CYS A 224 1.76 -13.69 -1.38
N GLY A 225 0.62 -14.39 -1.27
CA GLY A 225 0.37 -15.34 -0.18
C GLY A 225 0.58 -14.69 1.20
N ALA A 226 1.33 -15.37 2.07
CA ALA A 226 1.67 -14.91 3.42
C ALA A 226 2.47 -13.58 3.48
N CYS A 227 3.13 -13.16 2.38
CA CYS A 227 3.84 -11.88 2.37
C CYS A 227 2.92 -10.69 2.61
N THR A 228 1.66 -10.77 2.18
CA THR A 228 0.67 -9.73 2.47
C THR A 228 0.43 -9.62 3.98
N ASP A 229 0.31 -10.75 4.66
CA ASP A 229 0.06 -10.76 6.10
C ASP A 229 1.29 -10.27 6.88
N PHE A 230 2.50 -10.69 6.52
CA PHE A 230 3.72 -10.10 7.11
C PHE A 230 3.80 -8.58 6.88
N ALA A 231 3.43 -8.10 5.68
CA ALA A 231 3.37 -6.67 5.38
C ALA A 231 2.35 -5.94 6.27
N LEU A 232 1.17 -6.53 6.49
CA LEU A 232 0.14 -5.99 7.38
C LEU A 232 0.61 -5.96 8.84
N SER A 233 1.29 -7.00 9.32
CA SER A 233 1.87 -7.03 10.67
C SER A 233 2.93 -5.94 10.85
N CYS A 234 3.77 -5.71 9.84
CA CYS A 234 4.79 -4.66 9.88
C CYS A 234 4.18 -3.26 10.00
N VAL A 235 3.13 -2.95 9.23
CA VAL A 235 2.53 -1.60 9.20
C VAL A 235 1.58 -1.31 10.37
N THR A 236 1.22 -2.34 11.14
CA THR A 236 0.36 -2.25 12.33
C THR A 236 1.12 -2.50 13.63
N ALA A 237 2.44 -2.73 13.56
CA ALA A 237 3.25 -3.08 14.72
C ALA A 237 3.16 -1.99 15.81
N PRO A 238 2.83 -2.35 17.07
CA PRO A 238 2.65 -1.37 18.15
C PRO A 238 3.90 -0.51 18.41
N ASN A 239 5.08 -1.07 18.19
CA ASN A 239 6.36 -0.38 18.40
C ASN A 239 6.66 0.69 17.34
N LEU A 240 5.89 0.78 16.25
CA LEU A 240 6.04 1.86 15.26
C LEU A 240 5.89 3.24 15.89
N ASN A 241 4.91 3.41 16.78
CA ASN A 241 4.69 4.71 17.41
C ASN A 241 5.70 4.93 18.55
N THR A 242 5.94 3.91 19.39
CA THR A 242 6.77 4.06 20.60
C THR A 242 8.26 4.12 20.33
N GLU A 243 8.75 3.38 19.33
CA GLU A 243 10.18 3.34 18.97
C GLU A 243 10.42 4.11 17.68
N GLY A 244 9.59 3.86 16.66
CA GLY A 244 9.69 4.44 15.32
C GLY A 244 9.34 5.93 15.23
N PHE A 245 8.57 6.47 16.19
CA PHE A 245 7.89 7.76 16.09
C PHE A 245 7.16 7.93 14.74
N ALA A 246 6.54 6.85 14.27
CA ALA A 246 5.90 6.75 12.97
C ALA A 246 4.56 6.02 13.05
N SER A 247 3.65 6.38 12.15
CA SER A 247 2.39 5.68 11.93
C SER A 247 2.12 5.51 10.45
N VAL A 248 1.65 4.34 10.07
CA VAL A 248 1.10 4.11 8.73
C VAL A 248 -0.36 4.54 8.74
N CYS A 249 -0.65 5.68 8.11
CA CYS A 249 -1.98 6.25 8.06
C CYS A 249 -2.86 5.64 6.95
N ALA A 250 -2.25 5.07 5.91
CA ALA A 250 -2.97 4.43 4.81
C ALA A 250 -2.20 3.25 4.21
N VAL A 251 -2.94 2.27 3.69
CA VAL A 251 -2.47 1.04 3.05
C VAL A 251 -3.19 0.86 1.71
N VAL A 252 -2.43 0.58 0.66
CA VAL A 252 -2.93 0.19 -0.67
C VAL A 252 -2.14 -1.02 -1.17
N PHE A 253 -2.69 -2.22 -0.99
CA PHE A 253 -2.02 -3.48 -1.33
C PHE A 253 -2.79 -4.26 -2.40
N ALA A 254 -2.23 -4.41 -3.59
CA ALA A 254 -2.70 -5.40 -4.56
C ALA A 254 -2.19 -6.78 -4.15
N THR A 255 -3.12 -7.60 -3.67
CA THR A 255 -2.85 -8.97 -3.22
C THR A 255 -2.77 -9.93 -4.42
N CYS A 256 -1.99 -10.99 -4.28
CA CYS A 256 -1.76 -11.97 -5.35
C CYS A 256 -1.46 -13.36 -4.74
N CYS A 257 -1.50 -14.39 -5.58
CA CYS A 257 -1.10 -15.76 -5.22
C CYS A 257 -1.72 -16.27 -3.90
N HIS A 258 -3.03 -16.09 -3.72
CA HIS A 258 -3.75 -16.53 -2.52
C HIS A 258 -3.63 -18.03 -2.25
N GLN A 259 -3.32 -18.83 -3.28
CA GLN A 259 -3.01 -20.25 -3.14
C GLN A 259 -1.73 -20.55 -2.35
N ARG A 260 -0.93 -19.52 -2.08
CA ARG A 260 0.28 -19.59 -1.24
C ARG A 260 0.04 -19.08 0.18
N CYS A 261 -1.20 -18.78 0.56
CA CYS A 261 -1.52 -18.44 1.95
C CYS A 261 -1.47 -19.70 2.83
N GLU A 262 -0.98 -19.53 4.05
CA GLU A 262 -0.97 -20.56 5.08
C GLU A 262 -1.72 -20.02 6.29
N LEU A 263 -2.60 -20.83 6.90
CA LEU A 263 -3.46 -20.38 7.99
C LEU A 263 -2.65 -19.76 9.15
N LYS A 264 -1.52 -20.38 9.51
CA LYS A 264 -0.62 -19.91 10.58
C LYS A 264 -0.03 -18.51 10.36
N HIS A 265 -0.11 -17.98 9.14
CA HIS A 265 0.40 -16.66 8.79
C HIS A 265 -0.71 -15.64 8.53
N ILE A 266 -1.97 -16.05 8.50
CA ILE A 266 -3.09 -15.11 8.35
C ILE A 266 -3.25 -14.33 9.65
N ASN A 267 -3.24 -13.00 9.56
CA ASN A 267 -3.40 -12.11 10.71
C ASN A 267 -4.84 -12.03 11.26
N ALA A 268 -5.72 -12.96 10.90
CA ALA A 268 -7.08 -12.94 11.42
C ALA A 268 -7.04 -13.15 12.93
N LEU A 269 -7.73 -12.26 13.66
CA LEU A 269 -7.94 -12.49 15.08
C LEU A 269 -8.77 -13.76 15.25
N LEU A 270 -8.10 -14.82 15.69
CA LEU A 270 -8.78 -15.94 16.29
C LEU A 270 -9.41 -15.41 17.57
N SER A 271 -10.74 -15.39 17.65
CA SER A 271 -11.39 -15.25 18.94
C SER A 271 -10.76 -16.28 19.90
N PRO A 272 -10.37 -15.91 21.14
CA PRO A 272 -9.74 -16.85 22.08
C PRO A 272 -10.55 -18.13 22.33
N SER A 273 -11.87 -18.10 22.10
CA SER A 273 -12.76 -19.26 22.16
C SER A 273 -12.75 -20.12 20.89
N GLU A 274 -12.51 -19.54 19.72
CA GLU A 274 -12.46 -20.22 18.41
C GLU A 274 -11.08 -20.83 18.12
N CYS A 275 -10.01 -20.21 18.64
CA CYS A 275 -8.64 -20.73 18.58
C CYS A 275 -8.53 -22.14 19.17
N ARG A 276 -9.25 -22.41 20.28
CA ARG A 276 -9.32 -23.75 20.90
C ARG A 276 -10.00 -24.81 20.03
N ARG A 277 -10.69 -24.43 18.94
CA ARG A 277 -11.40 -25.33 18.03
C ARG A 277 -10.77 -25.44 16.65
N GLY A 278 -9.63 -24.79 16.39
CA GLY A 278 -8.94 -24.83 15.10
C GLY A 278 -9.77 -24.26 13.94
N ARG A 279 -10.62 -23.26 14.21
CA ARG A 279 -11.45 -22.57 13.22
C ARG A 279 -11.10 -21.10 13.15
N ILE A 280 -11.20 -20.55 11.94
CA ILE A 280 -11.09 -19.12 11.63
C ILE A 280 -12.48 -18.61 11.22
N ALA A 281 -12.92 -17.52 11.84
CA ALA A 281 -14.17 -16.84 11.49
C ALA A 281 -13.86 -15.57 10.70
N ILE A 282 -14.74 -15.18 9.77
CA ILE A 282 -14.73 -13.81 9.22
C ILE A 282 -15.49 -12.95 10.23
N PRO A 283 -14.83 -12.06 10.99
CA PRO A 283 -15.52 -11.33 12.05
C PRO A 283 -16.65 -10.45 11.50
N GLY A 284 -17.74 -10.37 12.26
CA GLY A 284 -18.99 -9.74 11.82
C GLY A 284 -19.85 -10.62 10.89
N THR A 285 -19.54 -11.91 10.76
CA THR A 285 -20.34 -12.89 10.01
C THR A 285 -20.43 -14.21 10.77
N ASN A 286 -21.34 -15.10 10.36
CA ASN A 286 -21.44 -16.46 10.86
C ASN A 286 -20.56 -17.46 10.07
N HIS A 287 -19.74 -16.99 9.13
CA HIS A 287 -18.90 -17.85 8.32
C HIS A 287 -17.64 -18.24 9.08
N THR A 288 -17.50 -19.54 9.36
CA THR A 288 -16.32 -20.13 9.99
C THR A 288 -15.76 -21.28 9.15
N PHE A 289 -14.43 -21.41 9.14
CA PHE A 289 -13.71 -22.42 8.38
C PHE A 289 -12.69 -23.10 9.30
N SER A 290 -12.60 -24.42 9.25
CA SER A 290 -11.51 -25.19 9.85
C SER A 290 -10.21 -25.02 9.07
N GLU A 291 -9.10 -25.47 9.65
CA GLU A 291 -7.81 -25.52 8.95
C GLU A 291 -7.85 -26.29 7.61
N ARG A 292 -8.57 -27.41 7.57
CA ARG A 292 -8.74 -28.21 6.33
C ARG A 292 -9.55 -27.45 5.27
N GLU A 293 -10.59 -26.74 5.69
CA GLU A 293 -11.39 -25.90 4.78
C GLU A 293 -10.59 -24.71 4.29
N PHE A 294 -9.80 -24.06 5.15
CA PHE A 294 -8.92 -22.98 4.75
C PHE A 294 -7.90 -23.45 3.71
N ALA A 295 -7.27 -24.61 3.91
CA ALA A 295 -6.36 -25.20 2.93
C ALA A 295 -7.05 -25.52 1.59
N ALA A 296 -8.32 -25.94 1.62
CA ALA A 296 -9.11 -26.10 0.40
C ALA A 296 -9.40 -24.75 -0.27
N ILE A 297 -9.80 -23.71 0.48
CA ILE A 297 -10.03 -22.35 -0.02
C ILE A 297 -8.77 -21.80 -0.70
N THR A 298 -7.60 -21.94 -0.08
CA THR A 298 -6.34 -21.50 -0.69
C THR A 298 -6.06 -22.29 -1.97
N SER A 299 -6.19 -23.61 -1.97
CA SER A 299 -6.03 -24.43 -3.18
C SER A 299 -6.99 -23.99 -4.31
N MET A 300 -8.28 -23.86 -4.01
CA MET A 300 -9.31 -23.46 -4.97
C MET A 300 -9.11 -22.04 -5.52
N SER A 301 -8.49 -21.14 -4.75
CA SER A 301 -8.21 -19.77 -5.19
C SER A 301 -7.33 -19.71 -6.46
N SER A 302 -6.53 -20.76 -6.71
CA SER A 302 -5.73 -20.87 -7.94
C SER A 302 -6.58 -20.91 -9.22
N TRP A 303 -7.81 -21.44 -9.14
CA TRP A 303 -8.73 -21.55 -10.27
C TRP A 303 -9.11 -20.19 -10.87
N ALA A 304 -8.99 -19.10 -10.09
CA ALA A 304 -9.25 -17.75 -10.60
C ALA A 304 -8.32 -17.35 -11.76
N VAL A 305 -7.11 -17.92 -11.82
CA VAL A 305 -6.04 -17.50 -12.74
C VAL A 305 -5.58 -18.64 -13.66
N SER A 306 -6.20 -19.82 -13.60
CA SER A 306 -5.83 -20.99 -14.41
C SER A 306 -6.24 -20.90 -15.90
N GLY A 307 -6.74 -19.75 -16.37
CA GLY A 307 -7.13 -19.56 -17.77
C GLY A 307 -8.20 -20.55 -18.22
N GLU A 308 -8.16 -21.00 -19.47
CA GLU A 308 -9.12 -21.96 -20.06
C GLU A 308 -9.01 -23.38 -19.49
N ALA A 309 -8.00 -23.68 -18.68
CA ALA A 309 -7.82 -25.00 -18.05
C ALA A 309 -8.89 -25.31 -16.98
N VAL A 310 -9.73 -24.33 -16.63
CA VAL A 310 -10.86 -24.48 -15.72
C VAL A 310 -12.13 -23.90 -16.33
N ASP A 311 -13.26 -24.52 -16.05
CA ASP A 311 -14.57 -24.02 -16.45
C ASP A 311 -14.91 -22.69 -15.73
N ALA A 312 -15.99 -22.04 -16.18
CA ALA A 312 -16.42 -20.75 -15.65
C ALA A 312 -16.82 -20.83 -14.17
N GLU A 313 -17.42 -21.93 -13.74
CA GLU A 313 -17.89 -22.13 -12.36
C GLU A 313 -16.72 -22.27 -11.38
N ARG A 314 -15.70 -23.05 -11.74
CA ARG A 314 -14.47 -23.18 -10.96
C ARG A 314 -13.70 -21.87 -10.92
N ARG A 315 -13.64 -21.13 -12.05
CA ARG A 315 -13.02 -19.81 -12.08
C ARG A 315 -13.72 -18.84 -11.13
N LEU A 316 -15.04 -18.82 -11.14
CA LEU A 316 -15.84 -18.04 -10.20
C LEU A 316 -15.56 -18.44 -8.74
N THR A 317 -15.57 -19.74 -8.44
CA THR A 317 -15.24 -20.24 -7.09
C THR A 317 -13.83 -19.81 -6.66
N GLY A 318 -12.86 -19.87 -7.56
CA GLY A 318 -11.51 -19.37 -7.29
C GLY A 318 -11.49 -17.88 -6.96
N MET A 319 -12.25 -17.06 -7.70
CA MET A 319 -12.39 -15.63 -7.39
C MET A 319 -13.01 -15.42 -6.01
N CYS A 320 -14.09 -16.13 -5.67
CA CYS A 320 -14.72 -16.08 -4.35
C CYS A 320 -13.73 -16.43 -3.24
N CYS A 321 -12.93 -17.49 -3.42
CA CYS A 321 -11.91 -17.92 -2.46
C CYS A 321 -10.86 -16.82 -2.19
N LYS A 322 -10.36 -16.15 -3.25
CA LYS A 322 -9.42 -15.03 -3.11
C LYS A 322 -10.00 -13.92 -2.24
N ARG A 323 -11.29 -13.61 -2.44
CA ARG A 323 -12.00 -12.54 -1.73
C ARG A 323 -12.30 -12.89 -0.28
N VAL A 324 -12.64 -14.15 0.02
CA VAL A 324 -12.74 -14.66 1.39
C VAL A 324 -11.42 -14.48 2.14
N ILE A 325 -10.28 -14.79 1.51
CA ILE A 325 -8.96 -14.59 2.13
C ILE A 325 -8.68 -13.10 2.37
N ASP A 326 -9.00 -12.22 1.41
CA ASP A 326 -8.83 -10.78 1.58
C ASP A 326 -9.75 -10.19 2.67
N ALA A 327 -10.92 -10.79 2.92
CA ALA A 327 -11.85 -10.34 3.97
C ALA A 327 -11.25 -10.48 5.38
N PHE A 328 -10.49 -11.55 5.64
CA PHE A 328 -9.75 -11.69 6.90
C PHE A 328 -8.76 -10.54 7.12
N ARG A 329 -8.08 -10.12 6.05
CA ARG A 329 -7.07 -9.06 6.08
C ARG A 329 -7.71 -7.68 6.30
N LEU A 330 -8.89 -7.44 5.72
CA LEU A 330 -9.64 -6.20 5.97
C LEU A 330 -10.04 -6.08 7.44
N GLU A 331 -10.52 -7.17 8.03
CA GLU A 331 -10.97 -7.14 9.40
C GLU A 331 -9.81 -6.99 10.40
N TYR A 332 -8.66 -7.63 10.10
CA TYR A 332 -7.43 -7.37 10.84
C TYR A 332 -7.04 -5.89 10.83
N LEU A 333 -7.07 -5.24 9.65
CA LEU A 333 -6.79 -3.81 9.52
C LEU A 333 -7.78 -2.96 10.33
N LYS A 334 -9.07 -3.29 10.27
CA LYS A 334 -10.12 -2.58 11.00
C LYS A 334 -9.87 -2.63 12.51
N GLN A 335 -9.52 -3.81 13.03
CA GLN A 335 -9.20 -4.02 14.44
C GLN A 335 -7.87 -3.36 14.84
N SER A 336 -6.95 -3.20 13.89
CA SER A 336 -5.69 -2.48 14.05
C SER A 336 -5.84 -0.94 13.95
N GLY A 337 -7.07 -0.43 13.95
CA GLY A 337 -7.37 1.00 14.02
C GLY A 337 -7.57 1.71 12.68
N PHE A 338 -7.60 1.00 11.55
CA PHE A 338 -7.97 1.58 10.26
C PHE A 338 -9.49 1.74 10.17
N ARG A 339 -10.00 2.97 10.23
CA ARG A 339 -11.45 3.24 10.32
C ARG A 339 -12.19 2.98 9.00
N ARG A 340 -11.52 3.14 7.86
CA ARG A 340 -12.06 2.90 6.53
C ARG A 340 -11.25 1.79 5.88
N THR A 341 -11.86 0.62 5.71
CA THR A 341 -11.23 -0.57 5.10
C THR A 341 -12.17 -1.16 4.06
N TYR A 342 -11.70 -1.39 2.83
CA TYR A 342 -12.51 -1.98 1.77
C TYR A 342 -11.64 -2.65 0.70
N LEU A 343 -12.27 -3.52 -0.09
CA LEU A 343 -11.68 -4.01 -1.33
C LEU A 343 -12.02 -3.05 -2.44
N CYS A 344 -11.04 -2.71 -3.27
CA CYS A 344 -11.21 -1.80 -4.38
C CYS A 344 -10.87 -2.50 -5.70
N GLN A 345 -11.81 -2.53 -6.63
CA GLN A 345 -11.53 -2.87 -8.02
C GLN A 345 -10.84 -1.67 -8.65
N TYR A 346 -9.51 -1.75 -8.73
CA TYR A 346 -8.67 -0.62 -9.12
C TYR A 346 -8.38 -0.61 -10.63
N ALA A 347 -8.49 -1.76 -11.29
CA ALA A 347 -8.23 -1.91 -12.71
C ALA A 347 -9.25 -2.85 -13.39
N GLU A 348 -9.25 -2.87 -14.71
CA GLU A 348 -9.92 -3.92 -15.48
C GLU A 348 -9.18 -5.25 -15.36
N SER A 349 -9.91 -6.35 -15.49
CA SER A 349 -9.34 -7.71 -15.54
C SER A 349 -8.45 -7.93 -16.78
N SER A 350 -8.68 -7.15 -17.85
CA SER A 350 -7.87 -7.10 -19.08
C SER A 350 -6.44 -6.59 -18.82
N VAL A 351 -6.27 -5.68 -17.87
CA VAL A 351 -4.98 -5.11 -17.47
C VAL A 351 -4.24 -6.08 -16.54
N THR A 352 -4.95 -6.62 -15.55
CA THR A 352 -4.39 -7.60 -14.61
C THR A 352 -5.49 -8.50 -14.03
N GLY A 353 -5.23 -9.81 -13.94
CA GLY A 353 -6.13 -10.73 -13.23
C GLY A 353 -6.17 -10.50 -11.70
N GLU A 354 -5.26 -9.68 -11.18
CA GLU A 354 -5.20 -9.22 -9.79
C GLU A 354 -5.70 -7.80 -9.66
N ASN A 355 -6.90 -7.53 -10.18
CA ASN A 355 -7.46 -6.19 -10.31
C ASN A 355 -8.21 -5.66 -9.07
N ILE A 356 -8.12 -6.39 -7.96
CA ILE A 356 -8.67 -5.99 -6.66
C ILE A 356 -7.51 -5.74 -5.70
N CYS A 357 -7.57 -4.63 -4.97
CA CYS A 357 -6.60 -4.30 -3.92
C CYS A 357 -7.30 -4.06 -2.58
N ILE A 358 -6.55 -4.27 -1.51
CA ILE A 358 -6.94 -3.85 -0.16
C ILE A 358 -6.64 -2.36 -0.04
N VAL A 359 -7.65 -1.60 0.39
CA VAL A 359 -7.53 -0.18 0.68
C VAL A 359 -7.93 0.06 2.13
N ALA A 360 -7.07 0.72 2.89
CA ALA A 360 -7.34 1.08 4.27
C ALA A 360 -6.74 2.44 4.65
N PHE A 361 -7.45 3.22 5.46
CA PHE A 361 -6.91 4.44 6.08
C PHE A 361 -7.54 4.72 7.45
N ARG A 362 -6.80 5.42 8.32
CA ARG A 362 -7.15 5.71 9.72
C ARG A 362 -8.18 6.83 9.86
#